data_AF-A0A7V4E6D2-F1
#
_entry.id   AF-A0A7V4E6D2-F1
#
_cell.length_a   1.000
_cell.length_b   1.000
_cell.length_c   1.000
_cell.angle_alpha   90.00
_cell.angle_beta   90.00
_cell.angle_gamma   90.00
#
_symmetry.space_group_name_H-M   'P 1'
#
loop_
_entity.id
_entity.type
_entity.pdbx_description
1 polymer ?
#
loop_
_entity_poly.entity_id
_entity_poly.type
_entity_poly.pdbx_seq_one_letter_code
_entity_poly.pdbx_strand_id
1 'polypeptide(L)'
;MGRKKRWILLGAVALGTLVGVGAYTQQQKPLDPFEEAMRQRQMYLETFGVLPGELFAEEGKELFFRKGPSGKTLEECDFGKGKGVLEGVYAILPKYFPDTKRVEDLESRVYTCMQTVQGFKPSEIKRDEVKAITTYIATFSSKAKIQVVPKHPAELAMYNLGRELWYSRAGARDMSCAVCQD
;
A
#
# COMPACT_ATOMS: atom_id res chain seq x y z
N MET A 1 -32.84 -6.89 -60.18
CA MET A 1 -33.27 -7.05 -58.76
C MET A 1 -34.14 -5.88 -58.35
N GLY A 2 -35.38 -6.11 -57.92
CA GLY A 2 -36.36 -5.04 -57.67
C GLY A 2 -35.96 -4.13 -56.50
N ARG A 3 -36.31 -2.84 -56.60
CA ARG A 3 -36.01 -1.76 -55.63
C ARG A 3 -36.21 -2.21 -54.18
N LYS A 4 -37.28 -2.97 -53.88
CA LYS A 4 -37.58 -3.55 -52.55
C LYS A 4 -36.49 -4.50 -52.00
N LYS A 5 -35.90 -5.40 -52.81
CA LYS A 5 -34.82 -6.30 -52.36
C LYS A 5 -33.55 -5.51 -51.98
N ARG A 6 -33.31 -4.37 -52.65
CA ARG A 6 -32.17 -3.50 -52.39
C ARG A 6 -32.32 -2.75 -51.05
N TRP A 7 -33.53 -2.30 -50.71
CA TRP A 7 -33.83 -1.69 -49.40
C TRP A 7 -33.74 -2.71 -48.25
N ILE A 8 -34.19 -3.95 -48.46
CA ILE A 8 -34.10 -5.01 -47.44
C ILE A 8 -32.64 -5.38 -47.16
N LEU A 9 -31.81 -5.53 -48.20
CA LEU A 9 -30.38 -5.79 -48.04
C LEU A 9 -29.64 -4.64 -47.36
N LEU A 10 -29.94 -3.38 -47.72
CA LEU A 10 -29.34 -2.21 -47.07
C LEU A 10 -29.74 -2.09 -45.59
N GLY A 11 -31.01 -2.38 -45.26
CA GLY A 11 -31.48 -2.40 -43.87
C GLY A 11 -30.81 -3.48 -43.03
N ALA A 12 -30.63 -4.68 -43.58
CA ALA A 12 -29.96 -5.79 -42.90
C ALA A 12 -28.47 -5.50 -42.65
N VAL A 13 -27.77 -4.88 -43.61
CA VAL A 13 -26.37 -4.47 -43.44
C VAL A 13 -26.24 -3.37 -42.38
N ALA A 14 -27.11 -2.35 -42.41
CA ALA A 14 -27.11 -1.27 -41.42
C ALA A 14 -27.35 -1.79 -39.98
N LEU A 15 -28.30 -2.72 -39.81
CA LEU A 15 -28.56 -3.36 -38.52
C LEU A 15 -27.37 -4.21 -38.05
N GLY A 16 -26.75 -4.98 -38.95
CA GLY A 16 -25.56 -5.78 -38.65
C GLY A 16 -24.36 -4.93 -38.23
N THR A 17 -24.15 -3.78 -38.86
CA THR A 17 -23.10 -2.84 -38.45
C THR A 17 -23.38 -2.16 -37.11
N LEU A 18 -24.64 -1.82 -36.82
CA LEU A 18 -25.02 -1.22 -35.52
C LEU A 18 -24.85 -2.21 -34.36
N VAL A 19 -25.22 -3.48 -34.55
CA VAL A 19 -25.03 -4.54 -33.55
C VAL A 19 -23.54 -4.86 -33.38
N GLY A 20 -22.76 -4.92 -34.46
CA GLY A 20 -21.32 -5.15 -34.40
C GLY A 20 -20.55 -4.03 -33.68
N VAL A 21 -20.93 -2.77 -33.90
CA VAL A 21 -20.33 -1.62 -33.20
C VAL A 21 -20.76 -1.57 -31.74
N GLY A 22 -22.03 -1.84 -31.42
CA GLY A 22 -22.52 -1.93 -30.05
C GLY A 22 -21.77 -2.99 -29.22
N ALA A 23 -21.55 -4.17 -29.79
CA ALA A 23 -20.79 -5.24 -29.15
C ALA A 23 -19.30 -4.88 -28.94
N TYR A 24 -18.69 -4.16 -29.89
CA TYR A 24 -17.30 -3.69 -29.77
C TYR A 24 -17.14 -2.63 -28.68
N THR A 25 -18.14 -1.77 -28.47
CA THR A 25 -18.14 -0.77 -27.37
C THR A 25 -18.40 -1.35 -25.99
N GLN A 26 -18.92 -2.57 -25.90
CA GLN A 26 -19.18 -3.27 -24.64
C GLN A 26 -17.99 -4.07 -24.11
N GLN A 27 -16.86 -4.06 -24.83
CA GLN A 27 -15.63 -4.69 -24.35
C GLN A 27 -15.18 -3.96 -23.08
N GLN A 28 -15.30 -4.63 -21.93
CA GLN A 28 -14.90 -4.09 -20.64
C GLN A 28 -13.44 -3.65 -20.75
N LYS A 29 -13.19 -2.34 -20.64
CA LYS A 29 -11.84 -1.85 -20.43
C LYS A 29 -11.29 -2.55 -19.18
N PRO A 30 -10.05 -3.05 -19.19
CA PRO A 30 -9.43 -3.50 -17.95
C PRO A 30 -9.52 -2.34 -16.96
N LEU A 31 -10.20 -2.56 -15.83
CA LEU A 31 -10.29 -1.56 -14.78
C LEU A 31 -8.88 -1.26 -14.30
N ASP A 32 -8.50 0.00 -14.32
CA ASP A 32 -7.28 0.44 -13.65
C ASP A 32 -7.41 0.04 -12.17
N PRO A 33 -6.49 -0.80 -11.62
CA PRO A 33 -6.55 -1.21 -10.22
C PRO A 33 -6.64 -0.03 -9.26
N PHE A 34 -6.06 1.12 -9.63
CA PHE A 34 -6.17 2.34 -8.84
C PHE A 34 -7.59 2.92 -8.85
N GLU A 35 -8.23 3.04 -10.01
CA GLU A 35 -9.62 3.49 -10.13
C GLU A 35 -10.57 2.57 -9.36
N GLU A 36 -10.38 1.26 -9.45
CA GLU A 36 -11.19 0.28 -8.72
C GLU A 36 -11.01 0.42 -7.20
N ALA A 37 -9.77 0.57 -6.72
CA ALA A 37 -9.51 0.82 -5.30
C ALA A 37 -10.18 2.12 -4.81
N MET A 38 -10.17 3.18 -5.63
CA MET A 38 -10.84 4.43 -5.30
C MET A 38 -12.36 4.29 -5.29
N ARG A 39 -12.94 3.53 -6.23
CA ARG A 39 -14.37 3.20 -6.25
C ARG A 39 -14.78 2.44 -5.00
N GLN A 40 -14.00 1.43 -4.60
CA GLN A 40 -14.23 0.67 -3.38
C GLN A 40 -14.15 1.56 -2.14
N ARG A 41 -13.14 2.42 -2.05
CA ARG A 41 -13.00 3.39 -0.96
C ARG A 41 -14.24 4.28 -0.84
N GLN A 42 -14.73 4.82 -1.95
CA GLN A 42 -15.93 5.65 -1.97
C GLN A 42 -17.17 4.88 -1.52
N MET A 43 -17.36 3.64 -2.00
CA MET A 43 -18.47 2.79 -1.61
C MET A 43 -18.47 2.48 -0.10
N TYR A 44 -17.30 2.24 0.49
CA TYR A 44 -17.18 2.08 1.94
C TYR A 44 -17.58 3.35 2.71
N LEU A 45 -17.14 4.53 2.25
CA LEU A 45 -17.51 5.80 2.86
C LEU A 45 -19.03 6.06 2.78
N GLU A 46 -19.65 5.77 1.65
CA GLU A 46 -21.10 5.95 1.48
C GLU A 46 -21.92 4.96 2.32
N THR A 47 -21.45 3.73 2.45
CA THR A 47 -22.19 2.66 3.14
C THR A 47 -22.01 2.71 4.65
N PHE A 48 -20.80 2.98 5.13
CA PHE A 48 -20.43 2.88 6.55
C PHE A 48 -20.08 4.23 7.19
N GLY A 49 -19.91 5.30 6.39
CA GLY A 49 -19.46 6.62 6.88
C GLY A 49 -17.98 6.69 7.25
N VAL A 50 -17.29 5.55 7.34
CA VAL A 50 -15.87 5.42 7.73
C VAL A 50 -15.20 4.33 6.92
N LEU A 51 -13.88 4.42 6.77
CA LEU A 51 -13.08 3.32 6.23
C LEU A 51 -12.68 2.36 7.35
N PRO A 52 -12.75 1.04 7.16
CA PRO A 52 -12.30 0.08 8.17
C PRO A 52 -10.87 0.33 8.66
N GLY A 53 -9.98 0.84 7.78
CA GLY A 53 -8.61 1.22 8.12
C GLY A 53 -8.49 2.40 9.08
N GLU A 54 -9.48 3.29 9.13
CA GLU A 54 -9.48 4.45 10.04
C GLU A 54 -9.70 4.01 11.49
N LEU A 55 -10.42 2.92 11.73
CA LEU A 55 -10.58 2.33 13.05
C LEU A 55 -9.23 1.87 13.63
N PHE A 56 -8.39 1.23 12.79
CA PHE A 56 -7.04 0.84 13.18
C PHE A 56 -6.11 2.05 13.35
N ALA A 57 -6.33 3.13 12.60
CA ALA A 57 -5.57 4.36 12.77
C ALA A 57 -5.89 5.05 14.11
N GLU A 58 -7.14 5.06 14.55
CA GLU A 58 -7.51 5.60 15.86
C GLU A 58 -6.99 4.72 17.01
N GLU A 59 -7.06 3.39 16.90
CA GLU A 59 -6.38 2.49 17.87
C GLU A 59 -4.87 2.76 17.91
N GLY A 60 -4.24 2.91 16.74
CA GLY A 60 -2.84 3.21 16.60
C GLY A 60 -2.44 4.54 17.25
N LYS A 61 -3.31 5.55 17.16
CA LYS A 61 -3.14 6.85 17.81
C LYS A 61 -3.11 6.71 19.32
N GLU A 62 -4.06 5.99 19.91
CA GLU A 62 -4.07 5.74 21.36
C GLU A 62 -2.78 5.04 21.82
N LEU A 63 -2.34 4.02 21.08
CA LEU A 63 -1.11 3.28 21.37
C LEU A 63 0.15 4.13 21.19
N PHE A 64 0.16 5.05 20.22
CA PHE A 64 1.27 5.97 19.97
C PHE A 64 1.53 6.90 21.17
N PHE A 65 0.46 7.39 21.82
CA PHE A 65 0.54 8.24 23.01
C PHE A 65 0.61 7.45 24.33
N ARG A 66 0.51 6.12 24.30
CA ARG A 66 0.65 5.27 25.49
C ARG A 66 2.07 5.35 26.03
N LYS A 67 2.21 5.52 27.35
CA LYS A 67 3.52 5.43 28.02
C LYS A 67 3.96 3.98 28.12
N GLY A 68 5.22 3.71 27.77
CA GLY A 68 5.86 2.43 28.04
C GLY A 68 6.49 2.36 29.44
N PRO A 69 7.17 1.25 29.77
CA PRO A 69 7.92 1.08 31.02
C PRO A 69 8.92 2.20 31.34
N SER A 70 9.47 2.89 30.33
CA SER A 70 10.37 4.03 30.50
C SER A 70 9.66 5.33 30.91
N GLY A 71 8.31 5.36 30.90
CA GLY A 71 7.50 6.56 31.10
C GLY A 71 7.34 7.45 29.87
N LYS A 72 7.98 7.10 28.74
CA LYS A 72 7.94 7.86 27.48
C LYS A 72 6.90 7.31 26.51
N THR A 73 6.51 8.14 25.55
CA THR A 73 5.62 7.80 24.42
C THR A 73 6.41 7.66 23.13
N LEU A 74 5.77 7.20 22.04
CA LEU A 74 6.41 7.11 20.73
C LEU A 74 6.62 8.46 20.05
N GLU A 75 6.09 9.56 20.60
CA GLU A 75 6.42 10.92 20.19
C GLU A 75 7.92 11.21 20.29
N GLU A 76 8.62 10.49 21.18
CA GLU A 76 10.06 10.63 21.34
C GLU A 76 10.89 9.80 20.34
N CYS A 77 10.26 9.03 19.45
CA CYS A 77 10.95 8.27 18.42
C CYS A 77 11.32 9.13 17.22
N ASP A 78 12.45 8.83 16.58
CA ASP A 78 12.77 9.31 15.24
C ASP A 78 12.36 8.25 14.21
N PHE A 79 11.36 8.56 13.38
CA PHE A 79 10.85 7.68 12.32
C PHE A 79 11.53 7.92 10.95
N GLY A 80 12.66 8.64 10.92
CA GLY A 80 13.50 8.82 9.75
C GLY A 80 13.62 10.27 9.25
N LYS A 81 12.90 11.20 9.88
CA LYS A 81 12.90 12.65 9.59
C LYS A 81 13.25 13.52 10.80
N GLY A 82 13.69 12.91 11.90
CA GLY A 82 13.92 13.57 13.18
C GLY A 82 12.89 13.17 14.22
N LYS A 83 13.27 13.36 15.49
CA LYS A 83 12.45 13.04 16.67
C LYS A 83 11.06 13.68 16.58
N GLY A 84 10.01 12.88 16.68
CA GLY A 84 8.60 13.33 16.72
C GLY A 84 8.02 13.78 15.37
N VAL A 85 8.77 13.74 14.28
CA VAL A 85 8.26 14.12 12.95
C VAL A 85 7.57 12.92 12.30
N LEU A 86 6.27 13.06 11.98
CA LEU A 86 5.48 12.03 11.29
C LEU A 86 5.18 12.37 9.82
N GLU A 87 5.16 13.65 9.46
CA GLU A 87 4.75 14.09 8.12
C GLU A 87 5.65 13.51 7.02
N GLY A 88 5.05 12.70 6.15
CA GLY A 88 5.72 12.06 5.02
C GLY A 88 6.83 11.07 5.40
N VAL A 89 6.85 10.50 6.62
CA VAL A 89 7.87 9.49 6.99
C VAL A 89 7.70 8.19 6.21
N TYR A 90 6.46 7.72 6.05
CA TYR A 90 6.18 6.47 5.33
C TYR A 90 6.65 6.53 3.88
N ALA A 91 6.58 7.71 3.26
CA ALA A 91 6.98 7.90 1.86
C ALA A 91 8.49 7.77 1.60
N ILE A 92 9.34 7.80 2.63
CA ILE A 92 10.81 7.71 2.49
C ILE A 92 11.38 6.41 3.10
N LEU A 93 10.53 5.52 3.61
CA LEU A 93 10.90 4.24 4.20
C LEU A 93 10.66 3.11 3.19
N PRO A 94 11.45 2.01 3.25
CA PRO A 94 12.49 1.71 4.24
C PRO A 94 13.80 2.48 4.01
N LYS A 95 14.54 2.74 5.10
CA LYS A 95 15.85 3.41 5.04
C LYS A 95 16.79 2.92 6.14
N TYR A 96 18.07 3.27 6.02
CA TYR A 96 19.08 3.00 7.02
C TYR A 96 18.95 3.92 8.23
N PHE A 97 18.99 3.32 9.43
CA PHE A 97 18.96 3.99 10.71
C PHE A 97 20.32 3.79 11.43
N PRO A 98 21.07 4.88 11.73
CA PRO A 98 22.40 4.77 12.34
C PRO A 98 22.40 4.18 13.76
N ASP A 99 21.32 4.38 14.52
CA ASP A 99 21.18 3.89 15.90
C ASP A 99 21.07 2.36 15.97
N THR A 100 20.31 1.75 15.04
CA THR A 100 20.19 0.29 14.92
C THR A 100 21.20 -0.33 13.98
N LYS A 101 21.84 0.49 13.14
CA LYS A 101 22.71 0.06 12.02
C LYS A 101 22.00 -0.88 11.05
N ARG A 102 20.68 -0.72 10.89
CA ARG A 102 19.83 -1.57 10.05
C ARG A 102 19.03 -0.72 9.07
N VAL A 103 18.60 -1.36 7.97
CA VAL A 103 17.53 -0.83 7.13
C VAL A 103 16.21 -1.26 7.76
N GLU A 104 15.36 -0.31 8.09
CA GLU A 104 14.07 -0.54 8.75
C GLU A 104 12.94 0.03 7.88
N ASP A 105 11.88 -0.74 7.71
CA ASP A 105 10.55 -0.24 7.31
C ASP A 105 9.85 0.41 8.51
N LEU A 106 8.60 0.86 8.32
CA LEU A 106 7.89 1.54 9.41
C LEU A 106 7.56 0.60 10.56
N GLU A 107 7.10 -0.63 10.28
CA GLU A 107 6.76 -1.63 11.29
C GLU A 107 7.97 -2.01 12.15
N SER A 108 9.12 -2.31 11.53
CA SER A 108 10.35 -2.62 12.25
C SER A 108 10.86 -1.40 13.02
N ARG A 109 10.71 -0.19 12.49
CA ARG A 109 11.08 1.03 13.22
C ARG A 109 10.20 1.27 14.44
N VAL A 110 8.89 1.06 14.33
CA VAL A 110 7.96 1.10 15.46
C VAL A 110 8.37 0.07 16.50
N TYR A 111 8.63 -1.18 16.09
CA TYR A 111 9.08 -2.24 16.98
C TYR A 111 10.39 -1.90 17.71
N THR A 112 11.35 -1.30 17.02
CA THR A 112 12.59 -0.77 17.61
C THR A 112 12.28 0.31 18.64
N CYS A 113 11.46 1.31 18.31
CA CYS A 113 11.15 2.40 19.22
C CYS A 113 10.31 1.97 20.44
N MET A 114 9.45 0.96 20.30
CA MET A 114 8.76 0.37 21.44
C MET A 114 9.75 -0.21 22.47
N GLN A 115 10.88 -0.76 22.02
CA GLN A 115 11.93 -1.26 22.90
C GLN A 115 12.83 -0.15 23.43
N THR A 116 13.35 0.70 22.55
CA THR A 116 14.43 1.64 22.89
C THR A 116 13.92 2.93 23.52
N VAL A 117 12.75 3.42 23.11
CA VAL A 117 12.14 4.66 23.61
C VAL A 117 11.16 4.34 24.73
N GLN A 118 10.21 3.44 24.49
CA GLN A 118 9.18 3.08 25.46
C GLN A 118 9.66 2.07 26.52
N GLY A 119 10.71 1.29 26.25
CA GLY A 119 11.28 0.34 27.22
C GLY A 119 10.55 -0.99 27.33
N PHE A 120 9.70 -1.35 26.36
CA PHE A 120 9.06 -2.66 26.34
C PHE A 120 10.07 -3.78 26.06
N LYS A 121 9.89 -4.94 26.69
CA LYS A 121 10.62 -6.15 26.31
C LYS A 121 10.05 -6.72 25.01
N PRO A 122 10.86 -7.42 24.19
CA PRO A 122 10.40 -8.08 22.96
C PRO A 122 9.13 -8.94 23.12
N SER A 123 9.00 -9.65 24.25
CA SER A 123 7.86 -10.53 24.55
C SER A 123 6.56 -9.78 24.88
N GLU A 124 6.64 -8.49 25.22
CA GLU A 124 5.48 -7.65 25.58
C GLU A 124 4.91 -6.93 24.36
N ILE A 125 5.67 -6.84 23.27
CA ILE A 125 5.27 -6.13 22.06
C ILE A 125 4.41 -7.04 21.20
N LYS A 126 3.14 -6.68 21.06
CA LYS A 126 2.19 -7.42 20.23
C LYS A 126 2.26 -6.94 18.79
N ARG A 127 2.20 -7.88 17.85
CA ARG A 127 2.18 -7.58 16.40
C ARG A 127 1.01 -6.68 16.02
N ASP A 128 -0.16 -6.85 16.63
CA ASP A 128 -1.34 -6.04 16.32
C ASP A 128 -1.17 -4.58 16.77
N GLU A 129 -0.49 -4.33 17.89
CA GLU A 129 -0.17 -2.96 18.33
C GLU A 129 0.80 -2.28 17.35
N VAL A 130 1.84 -2.99 16.91
CA VAL A 130 2.79 -2.48 15.90
C VAL A 130 2.06 -2.11 14.61
N LYS A 131 1.13 -2.96 14.15
CA LYS A 131 0.33 -2.73 12.96
C LYS A 131 -0.56 -1.50 13.11
N ALA A 132 -1.30 -1.37 14.22
CA ALA A 132 -2.17 -0.22 14.47
C ALA A 132 -1.36 1.09 14.51
N ILE A 133 -0.26 1.13 15.26
CA ILE A 133 0.64 2.29 15.33
C ILE A 133 1.20 2.64 13.93
N THR A 134 1.61 1.64 13.16
CA THR A 134 2.09 1.82 11.78
C THR A 134 1.01 2.44 10.90
N THR A 135 -0.23 1.93 10.98
CA THR A 135 -1.39 2.50 10.26
C THR A 135 -1.60 3.95 10.62
N TYR A 136 -1.58 4.30 11.91
CA TYR A 136 -1.69 5.69 12.38
C TYR A 136 -0.60 6.58 11.77
N ILE A 137 0.68 6.20 11.87
CA ILE A 137 1.79 6.98 11.34
C ILE A 137 1.71 7.12 9.81
N ALA A 138 1.26 6.07 9.10
CA ALA A 138 1.11 6.11 7.66
C ALA A 138 0.06 7.14 7.19
N THR A 139 -0.94 7.49 8.02
CA THR A 139 -1.94 8.50 7.67
C THR A 139 -1.33 9.86 7.34
N PHE A 140 -0.21 10.21 7.98
CA PHE A 140 0.59 11.44 7.76
C PHE A 140 1.38 11.43 6.44
N SER A 141 1.21 10.40 5.61
CA SER A 141 1.84 10.29 4.30
C SER A 141 0.84 9.98 3.19
N SER A 142 -0.47 10.03 3.45
CA SER A 142 -1.51 9.60 2.49
C SER A 142 -1.48 10.32 1.14
N LYS A 143 -0.98 11.56 1.09
CA LYS A 143 -0.83 12.36 -0.15
C LYS A 143 0.62 12.51 -0.60
N ALA A 144 1.56 11.94 0.13
CA ALA A 144 2.98 12.06 -0.16
C ALA A 144 3.36 11.14 -1.32
N LYS A 145 4.24 11.61 -2.20
CA LYS A 145 4.84 10.75 -3.23
C LYS A 145 5.92 9.88 -2.60
N ILE A 146 5.87 8.57 -2.88
CA ILE A 146 6.92 7.63 -2.51
C ILE A 146 8.25 8.06 -3.13
N GLN A 147 9.28 8.13 -2.28
CA GLN A 147 10.61 8.68 -2.59
C GLN A 147 11.70 7.83 -1.91
N VAL A 148 11.58 6.52 -2.01
CA VAL A 148 12.56 5.56 -1.48
C VAL A 148 13.69 5.42 -2.49
N VAL A 149 14.84 6.01 -2.17
CA VAL A 149 16.04 5.97 -3.01
C VAL A 149 17.20 5.46 -2.15
N PRO A 150 17.81 4.30 -2.47
CA PRO A 150 18.97 3.79 -1.75
C PRO A 150 20.15 4.75 -1.87
N LYS A 151 20.62 5.29 -0.74
CA LYS A 151 21.77 6.19 -0.62
C LYS A 151 22.88 5.58 0.23
N HIS A 152 22.53 4.72 1.19
CA HIS A 152 23.48 4.03 2.04
C HIS A 152 23.83 2.64 1.46
N PRO A 153 25.08 2.14 1.62
CA PRO A 153 25.45 0.80 1.14
C PRO A 153 24.53 -0.32 1.65
N ALA A 154 24.05 -0.22 2.89
CA ALA A 154 23.09 -1.18 3.44
C ALA A 154 21.72 -1.13 2.74
N GLU A 155 21.25 0.06 2.36
CA GLU A 155 20.00 0.22 1.58
C GLU A 155 20.17 -0.36 0.18
N LEU A 156 21.32 -0.13 -0.46
CA LEU A 156 21.61 -0.69 -1.77
C LEU A 156 21.69 -2.23 -1.71
N ALA A 157 22.32 -2.78 -0.67
CA ALA A 157 22.35 -4.22 -0.43
C ALA A 157 20.93 -4.79 -0.25
N MET A 158 20.06 -4.14 0.53
CA MET A 158 18.67 -4.57 0.71
C MET A 158 17.83 -4.43 -0.55
N TYR A 159 18.04 -3.38 -1.33
CA TYR A 159 17.39 -3.23 -2.62
C TYR A 159 17.80 -4.35 -3.60
N ASN A 160 19.10 -4.68 -3.68
CA ASN A 160 19.59 -5.75 -4.54
C ASN A 160 19.07 -7.13 -4.07
N LEU A 161 19.03 -7.38 -2.76
CA LEU A 161 18.43 -8.60 -2.22
C LEU A 161 16.93 -8.68 -2.56
N GLY A 162 16.18 -7.58 -2.39
CA GLY A 162 14.77 -7.53 -2.75
C GLY A 162 14.54 -7.81 -4.24
N ARG A 163 15.42 -7.30 -5.11
CA ARG A 163 15.40 -7.61 -6.54
C ARG A 163 15.65 -9.09 -6.82
N GLU A 164 16.61 -9.72 -6.15
CA GLU A 164 16.85 -11.16 -6.31
C GLU A 164 15.62 -11.98 -5.87
N LEU A 165 15.05 -11.64 -4.71
CA LEU A 165 13.85 -12.29 -4.18
C LEU A 165 12.63 -12.13 -5.10
N TRP A 166 12.49 -11.00 -5.79
CA TRP A 166 11.41 -10.74 -6.76
C TRP A 166 11.37 -11.79 -7.89
N TYR A 167 12.55 -12.20 -8.37
CA TYR A 167 12.69 -13.16 -9.47
C TYR A 167 12.90 -14.60 -8.99
N SER A 168 13.24 -14.81 -7.72
CA SER A 168 13.47 -16.14 -7.16
C SER A 168 12.18 -16.95 -7.09
N ARG A 169 12.19 -18.15 -7.69
CA ARG A 169 11.06 -19.08 -7.63
C ARG A 169 11.13 -19.90 -6.33
N ALA A 170 10.00 -20.07 -5.67
CA ALA A 170 9.92 -20.79 -4.40
C ALA A 170 8.60 -21.55 -4.23
N GLY A 171 8.61 -22.50 -3.28
CA GLY A 171 7.45 -23.31 -2.91
C GLY A 171 7.09 -24.42 -3.89
N ALA A 172 6.09 -25.22 -3.54
CA ALA A 172 5.69 -26.40 -4.32
C ALA A 172 5.17 -26.08 -5.74
N ARG A 173 4.79 -24.82 -5.98
CA ARG A 173 4.31 -24.36 -7.29
C ARG A 173 5.39 -23.67 -8.12
N ASP A 174 6.61 -23.56 -7.59
CA ASP A 174 7.77 -22.99 -8.28
C ASP A 174 7.43 -21.59 -8.87
N MET A 175 6.96 -20.67 -8.02
CA MET A 175 6.52 -19.33 -8.45
C MET A 175 7.41 -18.23 -7.86
N SER A 176 7.58 -17.13 -8.60
CA SER A 176 8.18 -15.88 -8.13
C SER A 176 7.18 -14.72 -8.26
N CYS A 177 7.48 -13.56 -7.67
CA CYS A 177 6.61 -12.38 -7.76
C CYS A 177 6.42 -11.94 -9.23
N ALA A 178 7.51 -11.97 -10.01
CA ALA A 178 7.52 -11.58 -11.42
C ALA A 178 6.61 -12.43 -12.32
N VAL A 179 6.27 -13.66 -11.91
CA VAL A 179 5.37 -14.50 -12.73
C VAL A 179 3.96 -13.89 -12.85
N CYS A 180 3.52 -13.11 -11.85
CA CYS A 180 2.17 -12.56 -11.82
C CYS A 180 2.11 -11.02 -11.87
N GLN A 181 3.19 -10.32 -11.51
CA GLN A 181 3.16 -8.88 -11.20
C GLN A 181 4.19 -8.05 -11.99
N ASP A 182 4.89 -8.63 -12.98
CA ASP A 182 5.82 -7.92 -13.87
C ASP A 182 5.11 -7.41 -15.15
#